data_AF-A0AA41VY68-F1
#
_entry.id   AF-A0AA41VY68-F1
#
_cell.length_a   1.000
_cell.length_b   1.000
_cell.length_c   1.000
_cell.angle_alpha   90.00
_cell.angle_beta   90.00
_cell.angle_gamma   90.00
#
_symmetry.space_group_name_H-M   'P 1'
#
loop_
_entity.id
_entity.type
_entity.pdbx_description
1 polymer ?
#
loop_
_entity_poly.entity_id
_entity_poly.type
_entity_poly.pdbx_seq_one_letter_code
_entity_poly.pdbx_strand_id
1 'polypeptide(L)' 'SYEEITSDSYLDFIKNYVVGIGPWKDTIVPDDHNYLLTPTDLVAKAHSRDLQ' A
#
# COMPACT_ATOMS: atom_id res chain seq x y z
N SER A 1 7.22 -10.72 3.45
CA SER A 1 7.20 -10.55 1.96
C SER A 1 6.48 -9.24 1.61
N TYR A 2 6.35 -8.85 0.33
CA TYR A 2 5.56 -7.67 -0.06
C TYR A 2 4.10 -7.75 0.44
N GLU A 3 3.48 -8.91 0.31
CA GLU A 3 2.10 -9.15 0.76
C GLU A 3 1.94 -9.02 2.27
N GLU A 4 2.96 -9.39 3.04
CA GLU A 4 2.94 -9.30 4.50
C GLU A 4 2.95 -7.84 4.98
N ILE A 5 3.83 -7.00 4.41
CA ILE A 5 3.95 -5.58 4.79
C ILE A 5 2.81 -4.72 4.23
N THR A 6 2.05 -5.23 3.26
CA THR A 6 0.84 -4.60 2.72
C THR A 6 -0.44 -5.26 3.22
N SER A 7 -0.32 -6.26 4.11
CA SER A 7 -1.45 -6.94 4.70
C SER A 7 -2.22 -6.03 5.63
N ASP A 8 -3.52 -6.26 5.69
CA ASP A 8 -4.45 -5.58 6.60
C ASP A 8 -3.95 -5.60 8.05
N SER A 9 -3.52 -6.77 8.54
CA SER A 9 -2.97 -6.94 9.90
C SER A 9 -1.72 -6.11 10.16
N TYR A 10 -0.86 -5.96 9.17
CA TYR A 10 0.35 -5.16 9.31
C TYR A 10 0.03 -3.67 9.32
N LEU A 11 -0.86 -3.22 8.42
CA LEU A 11 -1.33 -1.83 8.40
C LEU A 11 -2.03 -1.44 9.70
N ASP A 12 -2.83 -2.35 10.28
CA ASP A 12 -3.47 -2.15 11.59
C ASP A 12 -2.47 -2.09 12.75
N PHE A 13 -1.37 -2.83 12.66
CA PHE A 13 -0.29 -2.77 13.64
C PHE A 13 0.45 -1.42 13.57
N ILE A 14 0.90 -1.01 12.37
CA ILE A 14 1.75 0.17 12.23
C ILE A 14 1.02 1.50 12.45
N LYS A 15 -0.30 1.57 12.24
CA LYS A 15 -1.06 2.83 12.37
C LYS A 15 -0.96 3.50 13.74
N ASN A 16 -0.61 2.75 14.78
CA ASN A 16 -0.39 3.30 16.11
C ASN A 16 0.94 4.05 16.25
N TYR A 17 1.82 3.94 15.25
CA TYR A 17 3.20 4.45 15.28
C TYR A 17 3.49 5.43 14.15
N VAL A 18 2.64 5.50 13.12
CA VAL A 18 2.86 6.33 11.92
C VAL A 18 1.60 7.08 11.54
N VAL A 19 1.78 8.18 10.81
CA VAL A 19 0.67 9.02 10.29
C VAL A 19 0.26 8.66 8.86
N GLY A 20 1.09 7.88 8.14
CA GLY A 20 0.88 7.55 6.75
C GLY A 20 1.95 6.60 6.22
N ILE A 21 1.76 6.12 4.99
CA ILE A 21 2.71 5.23 4.30
C ILE A 21 3.21 5.87 3.00
N GLY A 22 4.50 5.72 2.73
CA GLY A 22 5.13 6.19 1.49
C GLY A 22 5.56 5.02 0.59
N PRO A 23 4.63 4.30 -0.06
CA PRO A 23 4.97 3.17 -0.90
C PRO A 23 5.67 3.61 -2.20
N TRP A 24 6.44 2.69 -2.79
CA TRP A 24 7.09 2.92 -4.07
C TRP A 24 6.06 2.98 -5.22
N LYS A 25 6.29 3.77 -6.26
CA LYS A 25 5.32 3.99 -7.37
C LYS A 25 4.77 2.69 -8.00
N ASP A 26 5.63 1.71 -8.25
CA ASP A 26 5.30 0.41 -8.87
C ASP A 26 4.53 -0.53 -7.91
N THR A 27 4.50 -0.23 -6.61
CA THR A 27 3.65 -0.96 -5.65
C THR A 27 2.20 -0.46 -5.64
N ILE A 28 1.98 0.78 -6.10
CA ILE A 28 0.64 1.35 -6.32
C ILE A 28 0.14 0.96 -7.70
N VAL A 29 0.96 1.16 -8.74
CA VAL A 29 0.59 0.82 -10.12
C VAL A 29 1.70 -0.03 -10.70
N PRO A 30 1.56 -1.37 -10.69
CA PRO A 30 2.52 -2.25 -11.30
C PRO A 30 2.65 -1.95 -12.79
N ASP A 31 3.85 -2.10 -13.33
CA ASP A 31 4.10 -2.02 -14.75
C ASP A 31 4.48 -3.40 -15.32
N ASP A 32 4.11 -3.62 -16.57
CA ASP A 32 4.54 -4.76 -17.36
C ASP A 32 5.02 -4.26 -18.72
N HIS A 33 6.29 -4.46 -19.03
CA HIS A 33 6.91 -4.04 -20.30
C HIS A 33 6.61 -2.57 -20.70
N ASN A 34 6.70 -1.63 -19.74
CA ASN A 34 6.37 -0.20 -19.90
C ASN A 34 4.88 0.13 -20.10
N TYR A 35 3.98 -0.81 -19.82
CA TYR A 35 2.54 -0.57 -19.75
C TYR A 35 2.08 -0.58 -18.30
N LEU A 36 1.31 0.43 -17.92
CA LEU A 36 0.70 0.47 -16.59
C LEU A 36 -0.41 -0.58 -16.50
N LEU A 37 -0.34 -1.41 -15.47
CA LEU A 37 -1.39 -2.35 -15.12
C LEU A 37 -2.46 -1.67 -14.25
N THR A 38 -3.47 -2.45 -13.85
CA THR A 38 -4.49 -2.00 -12.91
C THR A 38 -3.84 -1.59 -11.58
N PRO A 39 -4.16 -0.39 -11.05
CA PRO A 39 -3.71 0.03 -9.73
C PRO A 39 -4.12 -0.97 -8.64
N THR A 40 -3.25 -1.16 -7.65
CA THR A 40 -3.55 -1.96 -6.46
C THR A 40 -4.51 -1.21 -5.54
N ASP A 41 -5.09 -1.94 -4.58
CA ASP A 41 -5.97 -1.36 -3.55
C ASP A 41 -5.21 -0.81 -2.33
N LEU A 42 -3.87 -0.76 -2.38
CA LEU A 42 -3.02 -0.39 -1.25
C LEU A 42 -3.34 1.00 -0.69
N VAL A 43 -3.55 1.99 -1.55
CA VAL A 43 -3.89 3.36 -1.14
C VAL A 43 -5.27 3.40 -0.48
N ALA A 44 -6.25 2.69 -1.06
CA ALA A 44 -7.60 2.62 -0.49
C ALA A 44 -7.59 1.94 0.89
N LYS A 45 -6.81 0.86 1.04
CA LYS A 45 -6.61 0.16 2.31
C LYS A 45 -5.95 1.04 3.37
N ALA A 46 -4.94 1.83 3.00
CA ALA A 46 -4.28 2.77 3.90
C ALA A 46 -5.26 3.86 4.37
N HIS A 47 -5.96 4.52 3.44
CA HIS A 47 -6.95 5.55 3.79
C HIS A 47 -8.08 5.02 4.68
N SER A 48 -8.52 3.76 4.48
CA SER A 48 -9.55 3.15 5.34
C SER A 48 -9.10 2.95 6.81
N ARG A 49 -7.80 3.11 7.08
CA ARG A 49 -7.17 2.94 8.40
C ARG A 49 -6.61 4.25 8.96
N ASP A 50 -7.05 5.39 8.40
CA ASP A 50 -6.59 6.73 8.77
C ASP A 50 -5.07 6.93 8.55
N LEU A 51 -4.48 6.18 7.61
CA LEU A 51 -3.11 6.38 7.14
C LEU A 51 -3.13 7.27 5.89
N GLN A 52 -2.34 8.36 5.90
CA GLN A 52 -2.10 9.21 4.72
C GLN A 52 -1.23 8.54 3.66
#